data_AF-A0A5J4X7V9-F1
#
_entry.id   AF-A0A5J4X7V9-F1
#
_cell.length_a   1.000
_cell.length_b   1.000
_cell.length_c   1.000
_cell.angle_alpha   90.00
_cell.angle_beta   90.00
_cell.angle_gamma   90.00
#
_symmetry.space_group_name_H-M   'P 1'
#
loop_
_entity.id
_entity.type
_entity.pdbx_description
1 polymer ?
#
loop_
_entity_poly.entity_id
_entity_poly.type
_entity_poly.pdbx_seq_one_letter_code
_entity_poly.pdbx_strand_id
1 'polypeptide(L)'
;MKLLFIFLNQAKGPQGWNGLGLITPKLRIYLSWQPSKVRENKQQTFEVIPYQVLIVTEASRRGWGATLQLNNNEIEFKSCGIWKKSSVLKSSNQRGLTDVLCAICRFEKHLKQEQIHQVHLQMDNTTTSYNINRANSSRTLSHITDTILRTMKQFKIQIKSTHIPGIFNKIADSLSRLNRAGDYNLSGKTASRACKWMKFRPTIDIFESSRNRPTKEYCIIIQDRQAEARNAFSISWAREQPIIHPLIALIGRCPKRVQHERIQALIITPKWQGQYWWPLLQQMTVSSVNQGHADQILKNGTIANKRAWALLLGELLTSLISGRKEEKNEKACQKKQ
;
A
#
# COMPACT_ATOMS: atom_id res chain seq x y z
N MET A 1 -20.96 13.83 -39.88
CA MET A 1 -19.49 14.08 -39.98
C MET A 1 -18.95 13.94 -41.42
N LYS A 2 -19.70 14.32 -42.47
CA LYS A 2 -19.21 14.30 -43.87
C LYS A 2 -18.78 15.68 -44.39
N LEU A 3 -18.94 16.74 -43.60
CA LEU A 3 -18.76 18.13 -44.04
C LEU A 3 -17.40 18.76 -43.70
N LEU A 4 -16.44 18.02 -43.13
CA LEU A 4 -15.21 18.63 -42.58
C LEU A 4 -13.89 18.30 -43.31
N PHE A 5 -13.94 17.70 -44.51
CA PHE A 5 -12.72 17.29 -45.22
C PHE A 5 -12.79 17.66 -46.71
N ILE A 6 -12.49 18.92 -47.01
CA ILE A 6 -11.96 19.31 -48.33
C ILE A 6 -10.57 19.88 -48.06
N PHE A 7 -9.55 19.05 -48.25
CA PHE A 7 -8.14 19.42 -48.11
C PHE A 7 -7.64 19.92 -49.46
N LEU A 8 -7.36 21.22 -49.57
CA LEU A 8 -6.63 21.80 -50.71
C LEU A 8 -5.22 22.22 -50.26
N ASN A 9 -4.21 21.77 -51.02
CA ASN A 9 -2.78 21.90 -50.70
C ASN A 9 -2.16 23.26 -51.08
N GLN A 10 -2.93 24.31 -51.41
CA GLN A 10 -2.37 25.61 -51.79
C GLN A 10 -3.25 26.78 -51.34
N ALA A 11 -2.63 27.82 -50.78
CA ALA A 11 -3.29 29.07 -50.39
C ALA A 11 -2.95 30.18 -51.39
N LYS A 12 -3.98 30.79 -51.99
CA LYS A 12 -3.92 32.15 -52.58
C LYS A 12 -5.24 32.86 -52.28
N GLY A 13 -5.23 33.84 -51.38
CA GLY A 13 -6.38 34.72 -51.09
C GLY A 13 -6.32 35.37 -49.70
N PRO A 14 -6.84 36.61 -49.54
CA PRO A 14 -6.56 37.50 -48.40
C PRO A 14 -7.21 37.03 -47.09
N GLN A 15 -6.63 37.47 -45.96
CA GLN A 15 -7.07 37.12 -44.61
C GLN A 15 -8.54 37.52 -44.38
N GLY A 16 -9.37 36.57 -43.95
CA GLY A 16 -10.80 36.72 -43.65
C GLY A 16 -11.45 35.36 -43.38
N TRP A 17 -12.74 35.32 -42.98
CA TRP A 17 -13.49 34.07 -42.73
C TRP A 17 -13.53 33.13 -43.94
N ASN A 18 -13.41 33.67 -45.16
CA ASN A 18 -13.37 32.94 -46.43
C ASN A 18 -11.93 32.67 -46.92
N GLY A 19 -10.92 32.98 -46.12
CA GLY A 19 -9.52 32.77 -46.45
C GLY A 19 -9.14 31.29 -46.41
N LEU A 20 -8.38 30.83 -47.39
CA LEU A 20 -7.85 29.46 -47.42
C LEU A 20 -6.60 29.37 -46.53
N GLY A 21 -6.70 28.58 -45.46
CA GLY A 21 -5.58 28.30 -44.55
C GLY A 21 -4.75 27.11 -45.00
N LEU A 22 -3.42 27.27 -45.03
CA LEU A 22 -2.51 26.20 -45.44
C LEU A 22 -2.34 25.19 -44.29
N ILE A 23 -2.72 23.94 -44.52
CA ILE A 23 -2.60 22.89 -43.51
C ILE A 23 -1.17 22.37 -43.50
N THR A 24 -0.39 22.79 -42.50
CA THR A 24 0.97 22.28 -42.31
C THR A 24 0.98 20.78 -42.00
N PRO A 25 2.08 20.04 -42.27
CA PRO A 25 2.19 18.63 -41.90
C PRO A 25 1.91 18.35 -40.40
N LYS A 26 2.35 19.25 -39.50
CA LYS A 26 2.05 19.16 -38.06
C LYS A 26 0.55 19.26 -37.78
N LEU A 27 -0.14 20.18 -38.44
CA LEU A 27 -1.59 20.37 -38.30
C LEU A 27 -2.35 19.17 -38.89
N ARG A 28 -1.87 18.59 -40.00
CA ARG A 28 -2.46 17.38 -40.59
C ARG A 28 -2.40 16.18 -39.64
N ILE A 29 -1.29 16.00 -38.92
CA ILE A 29 -1.18 14.95 -37.88
C ILE A 29 -2.21 15.20 -36.77
N TYR A 30 -2.34 16.43 -36.30
CA TYR A 30 -3.31 16.77 -35.25
C TYR A 30 -4.77 16.60 -35.70
N LEU A 31 -5.10 17.07 -36.91
CA LEU A 31 -6.44 16.97 -37.50
C LEU A 31 -6.83 15.54 -37.86
N SER A 32 -5.87 14.65 -38.14
CA SER A 32 -6.14 13.23 -38.32
C SER A 32 -6.28 12.48 -37.00
N TRP A 33 -5.61 12.94 -35.94
CA TRP A 33 -5.69 12.37 -34.59
C TRP A 33 -7.06 12.59 -33.92
N GLN A 34 -7.69 13.75 -34.11
CA GLN A 34 -9.00 14.02 -33.49
C GLN A 34 -10.11 13.03 -33.93
N PRO A 35 -10.38 12.81 -35.22
CA PRO A 35 -11.40 11.86 -35.66
C PRO A 35 -11.02 10.40 -35.37
N SER A 36 -9.73 10.05 -35.29
CA SER A 36 -9.35 8.71 -34.81
C SER A 36 -9.72 8.51 -33.34
N LYS A 37 -9.52 9.52 -32.49
CA LYS A 37 -9.94 9.48 -31.08
C LYS A 37 -11.45 9.42 -30.89
N VAL A 38 -12.21 10.13 -31.73
CA VAL A 38 -13.69 10.06 -31.71
C VAL A 38 -14.17 8.66 -32.12
N ARG A 39 -13.54 8.04 -33.12
CA ARG A 39 -13.88 6.66 -33.55
C ARG A 39 -13.55 5.61 -32.51
N GLU A 40 -12.45 5.79 -31.78
CA GLU A 40 -12.04 4.91 -30.66
C GLU A 40 -12.83 5.18 -29.36
N ASN A 41 -13.70 6.19 -29.34
CA ASN A 41 -14.42 6.57 -28.13
C ASN A 41 -15.46 5.51 -27.78
N LYS A 42 -15.25 4.81 -26.66
CA LYS A 42 -16.25 3.91 -26.08
C LYS A 42 -17.25 4.76 -25.30
N GLN A 43 -18.54 4.50 -25.48
CA GLN A 43 -19.60 5.15 -24.72
C GLN A 43 -19.32 4.99 -23.21
N GLN A 44 -19.27 6.10 -22.49
CA GLN A 44 -19.30 6.10 -21.04
C GLN A 44 -20.75 6.24 -20.59
N THR A 45 -21.16 5.42 -19.63
CA THR A 45 -22.44 5.57 -18.94
C THR A 45 -22.40 6.84 -18.10
N PHE A 46 -23.40 7.71 -18.29
CA PHE A 46 -23.60 8.91 -17.46
C PHE A 46 -24.29 8.61 -16.12
N GLU A 47 -24.65 7.34 -15.89
CA GLU A 47 -25.24 6.90 -14.63
C GLU A 47 -24.31 7.19 -13.47
N VAL A 48 -24.81 7.94 -12.49
CA VAL A 48 -24.13 8.17 -11.23
C VAL A 48 -24.29 6.91 -10.40
N ILE A 49 -23.31 6.03 -10.46
CA ILE A 49 -23.27 4.85 -9.59
C ILE A 49 -23.03 5.37 -8.16
N PRO A 50 -23.68 4.85 -7.11
CA PRO A 50 -23.24 5.13 -5.75
C PRO A 50 -21.83 4.56 -5.57
N TYR A 51 -20.95 5.27 -4.86
CA TYR A 51 -19.67 4.67 -4.54
C TYR A 51 -19.88 3.44 -3.66
N GLN A 52 -19.09 2.39 -3.90
CA GLN A 52 -19.16 1.14 -3.13
C GLN A 52 -17.97 1.03 -2.18
N VAL A 53 -16.91 1.79 -2.47
CA VAL A 53 -15.66 1.82 -1.71
C VAL A 53 -15.22 3.26 -1.51
N LEU A 54 -14.76 3.53 -0.29
CA LEU A 54 -14.01 4.73 0.07
C LEU A 54 -12.53 4.37 0.21
N ILE A 55 -11.67 5.08 -0.52
CA ILE A 55 -10.22 5.04 -0.33
C ILE A 55 -9.77 6.39 0.21
N VAL A 56 -9.13 6.40 1.37
CA VAL A 56 -8.52 7.62 1.94
C VAL A 56 -7.01 7.51 1.78
N THR A 57 -6.36 8.53 1.21
CA THR A 57 -4.91 8.53 0.98
C THR A 57 -4.23 9.72 1.66
N GLU A 58 -2.94 9.55 1.96
CA GLU A 58 -2.10 10.61 2.48
C GLU A 58 -0.64 10.40 2.10
N ALA A 59 0.08 11.50 1.83
CA ALA A 59 1.42 11.46 1.30
C ALA A 59 2.39 12.33 2.11
N SER A 60 3.27 11.69 2.88
CA SER A 60 4.34 12.38 3.59
C SER A 60 5.59 12.55 2.72
N ARG A 61 6.59 13.29 3.22
CA ARG A 61 7.91 13.40 2.56
C ARG A 61 8.66 12.06 2.43
N ARG A 62 8.32 11.02 3.21
CA ARG A 62 9.07 9.75 3.25
C ARG A 62 8.26 8.53 2.80
N GLY A 63 6.94 8.62 2.79
CA GLY A 63 6.08 7.51 2.42
C GLY A 63 4.65 7.94 2.18
N TRP A 64 3.80 6.94 2.00
CA TRP A 64 2.38 7.08 1.78
C TRP A 64 1.60 6.13 2.67
N GLY A 65 0.36 6.51 2.97
CA GLY A 65 -0.61 5.74 3.71
C GLY A 65 -1.93 5.74 2.97
N ALA A 66 -2.65 4.62 3.03
CA ALA A 66 -3.97 4.52 2.47
C ALA A 66 -4.84 3.56 3.26
N THR A 67 -6.13 3.88 3.35
CA THR A 67 -7.17 2.99 3.85
C THR A 67 -8.16 2.70 2.73
N LEU A 68 -8.78 1.52 2.77
CA LEU A 68 -9.90 1.17 1.92
C LEU A 68 -11.01 0.65 2.81
N GLN A 69 -12.18 1.25 2.71
CA GLN A 69 -13.38 0.90 3.43
C GLN A 69 -14.48 0.53 2.42
N LEU A 70 -15.09 -0.64 2.61
CA LEU A 70 -16.26 -1.07 1.83
C LEU A 70 -17.51 -0.45 2.46
N ASN A 71 -18.41 0.10 1.66
CA ASN A 71 -19.61 0.78 2.18
C ASN A 71 -20.54 -0.13 3.00
N ASN A 72 -20.44 -1.45 2.80
CA ASN A 72 -21.35 -2.43 3.39
C ASN A 72 -20.75 -3.11 4.63
N ASN A 73 -19.50 -2.82 5.01
CA ASN A 73 -18.78 -3.53 6.08
C ASN A 73 -17.94 -2.58 6.96
N GLU A 74 -17.77 -2.94 8.24
CA GLU A 74 -16.75 -2.34 9.14
C GLU A 74 -15.29 -2.72 8.75
N ILE A 75 -15.11 -3.46 7.65
CA ILE A 75 -13.80 -3.97 7.24
C ILE A 75 -13.00 -2.85 6.59
N GLU A 76 -11.98 -2.39 7.31
CA GLU A 76 -11.01 -1.39 6.87
C GLU A 76 -9.68 -2.05 6.49
N PHE A 77 -9.33 -2.03 5.20
CA PHE A 77 -8.02 -2.47 4.72
C PHE A 77 -7.02 -1.33 4.84
N LYS A 78 -5.85 -1.61 5.43
CA LYS A 78 -4.78 -0.63 5.62
C LYS A 78 -3.57 -0.97 4.76
N SER A 79 -3.00 0.05 4.12
CA SER A 79 -1.75 -0.04 3.38
C SER A 79 -0.86 1.17 3.65
N CYS A 80 0.44 0.94 3.57
CA CYS A 80 1.44 1.99 3.59
C CYS A 80 2.65 1.57 2.75
N GLY A 81 3.52 2.52 2.46
CA GLY A 81 4.79 2.27 1.79
C GLY A 81 5.77 3.43 1.96
N ILE A 82 7.03 3.15 1.65
CA ILE A 82 8.13 4.13 1.70
C ILE A 82 8.48 4.53 0.27
N TRP A 83 8.75 5.81 0.04
CA TRP A 83 9.27 6.25 -1.25
C TRP A 83 10.64 5.64 -1.52
N LYS A 84 10.84 5.03 -2.70
CA LYS A 84 12.15 4.54 -3.10
C LYS A 84 13.13 5.73 -3.19
N LYS A 85 14.38 5.53 -2.76
CA LYS A 85 15.42 6.60 -2.79
C LYS A 85 15.64 7.17 -4.20
N SER A 86 15.43 6.35 -5.24
CA SER A 86 15.52 6.77 -6.64
C SER A 86 14.29 7.56 -7.13
N SER A 87 13.16 7.51 -6.42
CA SER A 87 11.93 8.22 -6.74
C SER A 87 11.93 9.57 -6.02
N VAL A 88 12.68 10.53 -6.53
CA VAL A 88 12.68 11.90 -5.98
C VAL A 88 11.39 12.61 -6.39
N LEU A 89 10.35 12.47 -5.54
CA LEU A 89 9.09 13.21 -5.68
C LEU A 89 9.29 14.63 -5.12
N LYS A 90 9.45 15.60 -6.03
CA LYS A 90 9.89 16.96 -5.71
C LYS A 90 8.79 17.79 -5.06
N SER A 91 7.54 17.65 -5.49
CA SER A 91 6.41 18.44 -4.97
C SER A 91 5.40 17.62 -4.16
N SER A 92 4.60 18.30 -3.33
CA SER A 92 3.45 17.69 -2.64
C SER A 92 2.44 17.12 -3.64
N ASN A 93 2.17 17.82 -4.74
CA ASN A 93 1.22 17.38 -5.76
C ASN A 93 1.70 16.12 -6.50
N GLN A 94 3.01 15.98 -6.73
CA GLN A 94 3.57 14.73 -7.25
C GLN A 94 3.35 13.59 -6.25
N ARG A 95 3.62 13.85 -4.96
CA ARG A 95 3.40 12.85 -3.90
C ARG A 95 1.94 12.45 -3.77
N GLY A 96 1.01 13.42 -3.80
CA GLY A 96 -0.44 13.23 -3.72
C GLY A 96 -1.06 12.54 -4.94
N LEU A 97 -0.46 12.60 -6.12
CA LEU A 97 -0.89 11.72 -7.22
C LEU A 97 -0.26 10.33 -7.11
N THR A 98 0.97 10.25 -6.60
CA THR A 98 1.70 8.98 -6.52
C THR A 98 1.17 8.07 -5.40
N ASP A 99 0.75 8.60 -4.26
CA ASP A 99 0.09 7.82 -3.20
C ASP A 99 -1.26 7.26 -3.66
N VAL A 100 -2.06 8.03 -4.42
CA VAL A 100 -3.30 7.55 -5.05
C VAL A 100 -3.01 6.38 -5.98
N LEU A 101 -2.01 6.52 -6.87
CA LEU A 101 -1.59 5.44 -7.75
C LEU A 101 -1.14 4.21 -6.95
N CYS A 102 -0.36 4.41 -5.89
CA CYS A 102 0.10 3.34 -5.03
C CYS A 102 -1.05 2.65 -4.28
N ALA A 103 -2.04 3.39 -3.80
CA ALA A 103 -3.23 2.87 -3.14
C ALA A 103 -4.06 2.01 -4.12
N ILE A 104 -4.31 2.51 -5.33
CA ILE A 104 -5.03 1.78 -6.39
C ILE A 104 -4.32 0.48 -6.73
N CYS A 105 -3.02 0.53 -7.04
CA CYS A 105 -2.23 -0.68 -7.34
C CYS A 105 -2.24 -1.66 -6.17
N ARG A 106 -2.27 -1.15 -4.93
CA ARG A 106 -2.32 -2.02 -3.76
C ARG A 106 -3.63 -2.73 -3.59
N PHE A 107 -4.72 -2.01 -3.78
CA PHE A 107 -6.05 -2.51 -3.54
C PHE A 107 -6.66 -3.18 -4.77
N GLU A 108 -5.97 -3.20 -5.92
CA GLU A 108 -6.40 -3.82 -7.18
C GLU A 108 -7.08 -5.18 -6.98
N LYS A 109 -6.44 -6.10 -6.23
CA LYS A 109 -6.99 -7.44 -6.00
C LYS A 109 -8.37 -7.37 -5.30
N HIS A 110 -8.49 -6.55 -4.26
CA HIS A 110 -9.72 -6.37 -3.51
C HIS A 110 -10.79 -5.68 -4.36
N LEU A 111 -10.43 -4.62 -5.10
CA LEU A 111 -11.35 -3.92 -6.00
C LEU A 111 -11.94 -4.85 -7.07
N LYS A 112 -11.14 -5.77 -7.62
CA LYS A 112 -11.60 -6.76 -8.59
C LYS A 112 -12.45 -7.87 -7.97
N GLN A 113 -12.04 -8.39 -6.81
CA GLN A 113 -12.76 -9.46 -6.12
C GLN A 113 -14.16 -9.04 -5.69
N GLU A 114 -14.27 -7.82 -5.15
CA GLU A 114 -15.54 -7.23 -4.71
C GLU A 114 -16.39 -6.67 -5.87
N GLN A 115 -15.95 -6.84 -7.12
CA GLN A 115 -16.63 -6.33 -8.33
C GLN A 115 -17.01 -4.85 -8.20
N ILE A 116 -16.06 -4.04 -7.75
CA ILE A 116 -16.28 -2.61 -7.57
C ILE A 116 -16.36 -1.94 -8.94
N HIS A 117 -17.35 -1.08 -9.08
CA HIS A 117 -17.56 -0.20 -10.22
C HIS A 117 -17.38 1.27 -9.82
N GLN A 118 -17.73 1.60 -8.56
CA GLN A 118 -17.65 2.88 -7.84
C GLN A 118 -16.52 3.08 -6.81
N VAL A 119 -15.47 3.89 -7.03
CA VAL A 119 -14.53 4.30 -5.96
C VAL A 119 -14.61 5.80 -5.65
N HIS A 120 -14.77 6.13 -4.36
CA HIS A 120 -14.59 7.48 -3.83
C HIS A 120 -13.19 7.63 -3.23
N LEU A 121 -12.44 8.65 -3.65
CA LEU A 121 -11.12 8.99 -3.14
C LEU A 121 -11.20 10.20 -2.20
N GLN A 122 -10.66 10.11 -0.99
CA GLN A 122 -10.51 11.24 -0.06
C GLN A 122 -9.04 11.52 0.22
N MET A 123 -8.67 12.79 0.23
CA MET A 123 -7.29 13.26 0.42
C MET A 123 -7.23 14.70 0.92
N ASP A 124 -6.12 15.09 1.54
CA ASP A 124 -5.89 16.46 2.02
C ASP A 124 -5.34 17.41 0.94
N ASN A 125 -4.92 16.86 -0.20
CA ASN A 125 -4.34 17.64 -1.29
C ASN A 125 -5.42 18.07 -2.28
N THR A 126 -5.85 19.33 -2.18
CA THR A 126 -6.84 19.95 -3.07
C THR A 126 -6.48 19.84 -4.55
N THR A 127 -5.21 20.04 -4.90
CA THR A 127 -4.75 19.99 -6.31
C THR A 127 -4.88 18.58 -6.87
N THR A 128 -4.58 17.56 -6.07
CA THR A 128 -4.68 16.16 -6.46
C THR A 128 -6.14 15.79 -6.68
N SER A 129 -7.02 16.13 -5.74
CA SER A 129 -8.46 15.90 -5.87
C SER A 129 -9.03 16.61 -7.10
N TYR A 130 -8.62 17.86 -7.35
CA TYR A 130 -9.06 18.59 -8.54
C TYR A 130 -8.57 17.94 -9.84
N ASN A 131 -7.29 17.53 -9.91
CA ASN A 131 -6.71 16.90 -11.10
C ASN A 131 -7.40 15.57 -11.45
N ILE A 132 -7.76 14.78 -10.44
CA ILE A 132 -8.48 13.51 -10.62
C ILE A 132 -9.88 13.76 -11.19
N ASN A 133 -10.66 14.63 -10.55
CA ASN A 133 -12.03 14.92 -10.99
C ASN A 133 -12.09 15.53 -12.39
N ARG A 134 -11.13 16.41 -12.75
CA ARG A 134 -11.04 17.00 -14.09
C ARG A 134 -10.48 16.05 -15.14
N ALA A 135 -9.96 14.89 -14.72
CA ALA A 135 -9.20 13.97 -15.58
C ALA A 135 -8.05 14.66 -16.34
N ASN A 136 -7.40 15.66 -15.71
CA ASN A 136 -6.38 16.48 -16.36
C ASN A 136 -5.49 17.17 -15.31
N SER A 137 -4.24 17.43 -15.65
CA SER A 137 -3.26 18.07 -14.76
C SER A 137 -2.23 18.88 -15.55
N SER A 138 -1.30 19.54 -14.85
CA SER A 138 -0.17 20.21 -15.51
C SER A 138 0.71 19.21 -16.28
N ARG A 139 1.49 19.71 -17.25
CA ARG A 139 2.39 18.88 -18.08
C ARG A 139 3.33 18.00 -17.24
N THR A 140 3.83 18.53 -16.12
CA THR A 140 4.75 17.80 -15.22
C THR A 140 4.07 16.66 -14.44
N LEU A 141 2.76 16.71 -14.26
CA LEU A 141 1.96 15.72 -13.53
C LEU A 141 1.18 14.78 -14.46
N SER A 142 1.01 15.16 -15.74
CA SER A 142 0.19 14.45 -16.73
C SER A 142 0.46 12.96 -16.79
N HIS A 143 1.72 12.53 -16.78
CA HIS A 143 2.08 11.12 -16.81
C HIS A 143 1.52 10.32 -15.62
N ILE A 144 1.49 10.89 -14.40
CA ILE A 144 0.95 10.21 -13.21
C ILE A 144 -0.58 10.17 -13.29
N THR A 145 -1.20 11.31 -13.58
CA THR A 145 -2.65 11.44 -13.75
C THR A 145 -3.19 10.48 -14.82
N ASP A 146 -2.54 10.45 -15.99
CA ASP A 146 -2.90 9.54 -17.09
C ASP A 146 -2.75 8.08 -16.67
N THR A 147 -1.71 7.75 -15.91
CA THR A 147 -1.51 6.38 -15.42
C THR A 147 -2.63 5.96 -14.48
N ILE A 148 -3.05 6.83 -13.55
CA ILE A 148 -4.19 6.59 -12.66
C ILE A 148 -5.46 6.36 -13.48
N LEU A 149 -5.80 7.29 -14.38
CA LEU A 149 -7.03 7.23 -15.18
C LEU A 149 -7.07 5.99 -16.09
N ARG A 150 -5.95 5.65 -16.74
CA ARG A 150 -5.83 4.45 -17.56
C ARG A 150 -5.99 3.17 -16.73
N THR A 151 -5.39 3.12 -15.56
CA THR A 151 -5.49 1.97 -14.65
C THR A 151 -6.94 1.76 -14.20
N MET A 152 -7.62 2.82 -13.75
CA MET A 152 -9.03 2.73 -13.35
C MET A 152 -9.94 2.39 -14.52
N LYS A 153 -9.67 2.93 -15.73
CA LYS A 153 -10.38 2.56 -16.95
C LYS A 153 -10.19 1.07 -17.32
N GLN A 154 -8.98 0.53 -17.15
CA GLN A 154 -8.71 -0.90 -17.35
C GLN A 154 -9.48 -1.76 -16.35
N PHE A 155 -9.61 -1.31 -15.11
CA PHE A 155 -10.43 -1.98 -14.09
C PHE A 155 -11.93 -1.81 -14.32
N LYS A 156 -12.35 -0.95 -15.26
CA LYS A 156 -13.75 -0.54 -15.48
C LYS A 156 -14.37 0.11 -14.23
N ILE A 157 -13.56 0.86 -13.48
CA ILE A 157 -13.97 1.54 -12.25
C ILE A 157 -14.04 3.03 -12.49
N GLN A 158 -15.16 3.66 -12.11
CA GLN A 158 -15.29 5.10 -12.05
C GLN A 158 -14.69 5.63 -10.73
N ILE A 159 -14.03 6.79 -10.83
CA ILE A 159 -13.44 7.46 -9.66
C ILE A 159 -14.03 8.85 -9.50
N LYS A 160 -14.28 9.20 -8.24
CA LYS A 160 -14.58 10.57 -7.82
C LYS A 160 -13.69 10.90 -6.64
N SER A 161 -13.18 12.12 -6.56
CA SER A 161 -12.36 12.56 -5.42
C SER A 161 -13.00 13.72 -4.66
N THR A 162 -12.78 13.75 -3.36
CA THR A 162 -13.19 14.84 -2.47
C THR A 162 -12.01 15.25 -1.61
N HIS A 163 -11.80 16.56 -1.46
CA HIS A 163 -10.83 17.06 -0.51
C HIS A 163 -11.41 16.98 0.91
N ILE A 164 -10.61 16.47 1.85
CA ILE A 164 -10.93 16.49 3.28
C ILE A 164 -9.84 17.27 4.04
N PRO A 165 -10.19 18.10 5.03
CA PRO A 165 -9.17 18.73 5.88
C PRO A 165 -8.28 17.67 6.56
N GLY A 166 -6.97 17.93 6.63
CA GLY A 166 -6.00 16.98 7.20
C GLY A 166 -6.28 16.55 8.65
N ILE A 167 -7.02 17.35 9.42
CA ILE A 167 -7.46 16.98 10.78
C ILE A 167 -8.40 15.77 10.80
N PHE A 168 -9.13 15.52 9.70
CA PHE A 168 -9.97 14.33 9.52
C PHE A 168 -9.20 13.15 8.91
N ASN A 169 -8.03 13.41 8.30
CA ASN A 169 -7.21 12.39 7.64
C ASN A 169 -6.19 11.70 8.56
N LYS A 170 -6.53 11.50 9.84
CA LYS A 170 -5.57 11.04 10.86
C LYS A 170 -4.99 9.65 10.58
N ILE A 171 -5.81 8.73 10.09
CA ILE A 171 -5.39 7.32 9.88
C ILE A 171 -4.38 7.25 8.73
N ALA A 172 -4.71 7.80 7.57
CA ALA A 172 -3.79 7.79 6.43
C ALA A 172 -2.53 8.61 6.72
N ASP A 173 -2.62 9.74 7.44
CA ASP A 173 -1.44 10.51 7.89
C ASP A 173 -0.52 9.68 8.79
N SER A 174 -1.09 8.96 9.75
CA SER A 174 -0.34 8.05 10.63
C SER A 174 0.36 6.96 9.81
N LEU A 175 -0.35 6.35 8.86
CA LEU A 175 0.18 5.33 7.95
C LEU A 175 1.30 5.88 7.05
N SER A 176 1.18 7.11 6.56
CA SER A 176 2.18 7.73 5.68
C SER A 176 3.48 8.11 6.40
N ARG A 177 3.42 8.25 7.73
CA ARG A 177 4.55 8.61 8.60
C ARG A 177 5.16 7.43 9.33
N LEU A 178 4.63 6.24 9.13
CA LEU A 178 4.89 5.10 10.01
C LEU A 178 6.33 4.57 9.98
N ASN A 179 7.05 4.81 8.88
CA ASN A 179 8.50 4.57 8.82
C ASN A 179 9.33 5.52 9.73
N ARG A 180 8.76 6.63 10.19
CA ARG A 180 9.37 7.47 11.23
C ARG A 180 9.09 6.91 12.63
N ALA A 181 7.90 6.32 12.82
CA ALA A 181 7.38 5.87 14.10
C ALA A 181 8.00 4.55 14.62
N GLY A 182 9.19 4.17 14.16
CA GLY A 182 9.86 2.92 14.56
C GLY A 182 10.41 2.91 15.99
N ASP A 183 9.76 3.63 16.88
CA ASP A 183 10.04 3.74 18.30
C ASP A 183 8.74 3.39 19.03
N TYR A 184 8.29 2.15 18.87
CA TYR A 184 7.25 1.53 19.68
C TYR A 184 7.76 0.20 20.18
N ASN A 185 7.38 -0.17 21.40
CA ASN A 185 7.82 -1.41 22.02
C ASN A 185 6.62 -2.24 22.47
N LEU A 186 6.80 -3.56 22.40
CA LEU A 186 5.88 -4.52 22.97
C LEU A 186 6.30 -4.78 24.42
N SER A 187 5.35 -4.80 25.35
CA SER A 187 5.70 -5.13 26.74
C SER A 187 6.12 -6.61 26.86
N GLY A 188 7.16 -6.90 27.66
CA GLY A 188 7.59 -8.29 27.91
C GLY A 188 6.47 -9.18 28.50
N LYS A 189 5.52 -8.59 29.23
CA LYS A 189 4.30 -9.28 29.70
C LYS A 189 3.40 -9.72 28.54
N THR A 190 3.20 -8.86 27.54
CA THR A 190 2.42 -9.20 26.34
C THR A 190 3.13 -10.27 25.52
N ALA A 191 4.43 -10.14 25.30
CA ALA A 191 5.22 -11.15 24.59
C ALA A 191 5.16 -12.52 25.29
N SER A 192 5.34 -12.55 26.61
CA SER A 192 5.24 -13.77 27.41
C SER A 192 3.84 -14.41 27.34
N ARG A 193 2.78 -13.59 27.38
CA ARG A 193 1.40 -14.05 27.22
C ARG A 193 1.17 -14.65 25.83
N ALA A 194 1.69 -14.02 24.78
CA ALA A 194 1.61 -14.52 23.42
C ALA A 194 2.30 -15.88 23.27
N CYS A 195 3.50 -16.06 23.85
CA CYS A 195 4.20 -17.35 23.87
C CYS A 195 3.39 -18.45 24.57
N LYS A 196 2.79 -18.12 25.73
CA LYS A 196 1.94 -19.06 26.50
C LYS A 196 0.72 -19.50 25.70
N TRP A 197 -0.01 -18.55 25.09
CA TRP A 197 -1.20 -18.85 24.28
C TRP A 197 -0.87 -19.74 23.08
N MET A 198 0.28 -19.50 22.46
CA MET A 198 0.73 -20.22 21.27
C MET A 198 1.51 -21.50 21.60
N LYS A 199 1.67 -21.83 22.89
CA LYS A 199 2.50 -22.95 23.39
C LYS A 199 3.90 -22.98 22.77
N PHE A 200 4.47 -21.80 22.53
CA PHE A 200 5.76 -21.62 21.87
C PHE A 200 6.84 -21.27 22.90
N ARG A 201 8.02 -21.89 22.80
CA ARG A 201 9.16 -21.64 23.69
C ARG A 201 10.25 -20.89 22.92
N PRO A 202 10.24 -19.54 22.95
CA PRO A 202 11.22 -18.78 22.20
C PRO A 202 12.63 -18.96 22.80
N THR A 203 13.63 -19.13 21.94
CA THR A 203 15.04 -19.17 22.35
C THR A 203 15.66 -17.76 22.33
N ILE A 204 15.25 -16.95 21.35
CA ILE A 204 15.79 -15.61 21.09
C ILE A 204 14.68 -14.60 20.77
N ASP A 205 14.87 -13.35 21.19
CA ASP A 205 14.05 -12.21 20.74
C ASP A 205 14.83 -11.38 19.72
N ILE A 206 14.40 -11.39 18.46
CA ILE A 206 15.19 -10.88 17.35
C ILE A 206 15.18 -9.34 17.25
N PHE A 207 14.21 -8.66 17.87
CA PHE A 207 14.03 -7.20 17.68
C PHE A 207 13.89 -6.38 18.97
N GLU A 208 13.91 -7.00 20.16
CA GLU A 208 13.76 -6.29 21.44
C GLU A 208 15.10 -5.89 22.08
N SER A 209 15.09 -4.82 22.89
CA SER A 209 16.27 -4.34 23.64
C SER A 209 16.45 -5.01 25.01
N SER A 210 17.63 -4.87 25.62
CA SER A 210 17.98 -5.47 26.91
C SER A 210 16.98 -5.27 28.05
N ARG A 211 16.15 -4.21 28.00
CA ARG A 211 15.31 -3.72 29.10
C ARG A 211 13.89 -4.30 29.15
N ASN A 212 13.43 -5.01 28.11
CA ASN A 212 12.03 -5.45 27.98
C ASN A 212 11.85 -6.96 27.73
N ARG A 213 12.86 -7.77 28.07
CA ARG A 213 13.01 -9.11 27.52
C ARG A 213 11.95 -10.13 27.99
N PRO A 214 11.45 -10.97 27.07
CA PRO A 214 10.88 -12.27 27.37
C PRO A 214 11.90 -13.44 27.37
N THR A 215 13.11 -13.27 26.81
CA THR A 215 14.15 -14.32 26.64
C THR A 215 15.57 -13.89 27.08
N LYS A 216 16.49 -14.86 27.24
CA LYS A 216 17.88 -14.62 27.69
C LYS A 216 18.76 -14.00 26.59
N GLU A 217 18.54 -14.35 25.33
CA GLU A 217 19.29 -13.90 24.14
C GLU A 217 18.44 -12.96 23.25
N TYR A 218 19.06 -11.93 22.65
CA TYR A 218 18.36 -10.89 21.87
C TYR A 218 19.23 -10.11 20.85
N CYS A 219 18.58 -9.51 19.85
CA CYS A 219 19.20 -8.65 18.81
C CYS A 219 18.53 -7.26 18.73
N ILE A 220 19.31 -6.18 18.55
CA ILE A 220 18.79 -4.80 18.38
C ILE A 220 19.30 -4.17 17.09
N ILE A 221 18.48 -3.27 16.52
CA ILE A 221 18.81 -2.34 15.43
C ILE A 221 19.64 -1.12 15.89
N ILE A 222 19.73 -0.82 17.21
CA ILE A 222 20.41 0.36 17.76
C ILE A 222 21.43 -0.07 18.83
N GLN A 223 22.56 0.64 18.92
CA GLN A 223 23.70 0.35 19.81
C GLN A 223 23.29 -0.08 21.22
N ASP A 224 23.52 -1.35 21.53
CA ASP A 224 23.58 -1.89 22.87
C ASP A 224 24.83 -2.78 22.96
N ARG A 225 25.62 -2.62 24.04
CA ARG A 225 26.84 -3.38 24.27
C ARG A 225 26.57 -4.85 24.62
N GLN A 226 25.33 -5.18 24.99
CA GLN A 226 24.89 -6.52 25.38
C GLN A 226 24.11 -7.28 24.29
N ALA A 227 23.91 -6.68 23.10
CA ALA A 227 23.19 -7.31 22.00
C ALA A 227 24.09 -8.30 21.23
N GLU A 228 23.53 -9.46 20.87
CA GLU A 228 24.26 -10.51 20.15
C GLU A 228 24.66 -10.09 18.73
N ALA A 229 23.84 -9.25 18.07
CA ALA A 229 24.18 -8.62 16.80
C ALA A 229 23.52 -7.25 16.60
N ARG A 230 24.18 -6.39 15.81
CA ARG A 230 23.74 -5.02 15.44
C ARG A 230 22.69 -4.97 14.33
N ASN A 231 22.49 -6.10 13.64
CA ASN A 231 21.49 -6.27 12.60
C ASN A 231 20.92 -7.68 12.74
N ALA A 232 19.64 -7.75 13.10
CA ALA A 232 18.88 -9.00 13.23
C ALA A 232 19.03 -9.96 12.03
N PHE A 233 19.24 -9.41 10.83
CA PHE A 233 19.39 -10.21 9.61
C PHE A 233 20.83 -10.64 9.30
N SER A 234 21.82 -10.20 10.09
CA SER A 234 23.23 -10.56 9.92
C SER A 234 23.59 -11.87 10.64
N ILE A 235 22.75 -12.36 11.56
CA ILE A 235 22.92 -13.65 12.21
C ILE A 235 22.04 -14.72 11.55
N SER A 236 22.44 -15.98 11.68
CA SER A 236 21.59 -17.11 11.30
C SER A 236 20.53 -17.34 12.37
N TRP A 237 19.31 -17.68 11.97
CA TRP A 237 18.22 -18.11 12.85
C TRP A 237 18.01 -19.63 12.76
N ALA A 238 18.83 -20.37 12.00
CA ALA A 238 18.61 -21.76 11.62
C ALA A 238 18.50 -22.76 12.80
N ARG A 239 19.06 -22.42 13.97
CA ARG A 239 19.03 -23.24 15.19
C ARG A 239 18.11 -22.66 16.27
N GLU A 240 17.41 -21.58 15.95
CA GLU A 240 16.64 -20.80 16.90
C GLU A 240 15.12 -20.98 16.71
N GLN A 241 14.38 -20.65 17.76
CA GLN A 241 12.93 -20.46 17.77
C GLN A 241 12.65 -18.99 18.09
N PRO A 242 12.76 -18.09 17.10
CA PRO A 242 12.68 -16.66 17.37
C PRO A 242 11.26 -16.19 17.65
N ILE A 243 11.13 -15.29 18.63
CA ILE A 243 10.01 -14.33 18.69
C ILE A 243 10.41 -13.07 17.91
N ILE A 244 9.52 -12.60 17.04
CA ILE A 244 9.79 -11.54 16.08
C ILE A 244 8.71 -10.47 16.19
N HIS A 245 9.08 -9.29 16.69
CA HIS A 245 8.26 -8.08 16.61
C HIS A 245 9.02 -6.95 15.90
N PRO A 246 9.08 -6.98 14.56
CA PRO A 246 9.92 -6.07 13.80
C PRO A 246 9.22 -4.74 13.55
N LEU A 247 10.02 -3.71 13.25
CA LEU A 247 9.49 -2.49 12.65
C LEU A 247 8.76 -2.82 11.33
N ILE A 248 7.73 -2.03 11.00
CA ILE A 248 6.87 -2.31 9.83
C ILE A 248 7.60 -2.35 8.50
N ALA A 249 8.64 -1.53 8.35
CA ALA A 249 9.49 -1.57 7.17
C ALA A 249 10.24 -2.91 7.00
N LEU A 250 10.43 -3.66 8.10
CA LEU A 250 11.18 -4.91 8.16
C LEU A 250 10.30 -6.16 8.23
N ILE A 251 8.98 -6.03 8.46
CA ILE A 251 8.06 -7.18 8.54
C ILE A 251 8.25 -8.10 7.34
N GLY A 252 8.25 -7.57 6.11
CA GLY A 252 8.35 -8.41 4.92
C GLY A 252 9.66 -9.18 4.73
N ARG A 253 10.73 -8.81 5.45
CA ARG A 253 11.99 -9.56 5.44
C ARG A 253 11.95 -10.76 6.38
N CYS A 254 11.13 -10.71 7.43
CA CYS A 254 11.09 -11.73 8.48
C CYS A 254 10.51 -13.07 7.99
N PRO A 255 9.31 -13.13 7.37
CA PRO A 255 8.80 -14.38 6.79
C PRO A 255 9.73 -14.97 5.73
N LYS A 256 10.36 -14.14 4.88
CA LYS A 256 11.34 -14.61 3.89
C LYS A 256 12.54 -15.30 4.54
N ARG A 257 13.05 -14.75 5.65
CA ARG A 257 14.16 -15.35 6.40
C ARG A 257 13.74 -16.69 7.02
N VAL A 258 12.56 -16.73 7.66
CA VAL A 258 11.99 -17.96 8.23
C VAL A 258 11.81 -19.04 7.16
N GLN A 259 11.34 -18.66 5.97
CA GLN A 259 11.17 -19.56 4.84
C GLN A 259 12.52 -20.08 4.31
N HIS A 260 13.49 -19.19 4.12
CA HIS A 260 14.82 -19.53 3.62
C HIS A 260 15.56 -20.51 4.55
N GLU A 261 15.49 -20.26 5.86
CA GLU A 261 16.18 -21.07 6.87
C GLU A 261 15.34 -22.26 7.37
N ARG A 262 14.10 -22.44 6.88
CA ARG A 262 13.21 -23.57 7.19
C ARG A 262 12.95 -23.78 8.69
N ILE A 263 12.80 -22.68 9.42
CA ILE A 263 12.55 -22.67 10.87
C ILE A 263 11.09 -22.37 11.19
N GLN A 264 10.75 -22.45 12.47
CA GLN A 264 9.51 -21.94 13.03
C GLN A 264 9.77 -20.65 13.81
N ALA A 265 8.85 -19.70 13.73
CA ALA A 265 8.97 -18.44 14.45
C ALA A 265 7.61 -17.97 14.95
N LEU A 266 7.61 -17.27 16.08
CA LEU A 266 6.44 -16.56 16.57
C LEU A 266 6.54 -15.10 16.15
N ILE A 267 5.70 -14.66 15.23
CA ILE A 267 5.75 -13.30 14.69
C ILE A 267 4.53 -12.48 15.14
N ILE A 268 4.78 -11.27 15.64
CA ILE A 268 3.75 -10.34 16.12
C ILE A 268 3.69 -9.16 15.17
N THR A 269 2.57 -9.04 14.44
CA THR A 269 2.38 -8.04 13.37
C THR A 269 0.98 -7.45 13.39
N PRO A 270 0.78 -6.23 12.86
CA PRO A 270 -0.56 -5.68 12.70
C PRO A 270 -1.37 -6.50 11.68
N LYS A 271 -2.68 -6.61 11.88
CA LYS A 271 -3.60 -7.28 10.94
C LYS A 271 -3.90 -6.37 9.75
N TRP A 272 -2.93 -6.23 8.84
CA TRP A 272 -3.04 -5.35 7.67
C TRP A 272 -3.06 -6.16 6.38
N GLN A 273 -4.25 -6.59 5.98
CA GLN A 273 -4.45 -7.47 4.83
C GLN A 273 -4.01 -6.85 3.49
N GLY A 274 -3.99 -5.52 3.41
CA GLY A 274 -3.49 -4.79 2.24
C GLY A 274 -1.95 -4.78 2.10
N GLN A 275 -1.19 -5.34 3.04
CA GLN A 275 0.28 -5.26 3.03
C GLN A 275 0.97 -6.36 2.21
N TYR A 276 2.19 -6.07 1.75
CA TYR A 276 2.80 -6.86 0.66
C TYR A 276 3.35 -8.17 1.20
N TRP A 277 3.62 -8.16 2.50
CA TRP A 277 4.06 -9.30 3.28
C TRP A 277 2.89 -10.14 3.79
N TRP A 278 1.65 -9.64 3.74
CA TRP A 278 0.48 -10.32 4.28
C TRP A 278 0.21 -11.67 3.60
N PRO A 279 0.21 -11.80 2.25
CA PRO A 279 -0.04 -13.08 1.61
C PRO A 279 1.00 -14.15 1.96
N LEU A 280 2.29 -13.78 1.99
CA LEU A 280 3.37 -14.69 2.38
C LEU A 280 3.24 -15.10 3.84
N LEU A 281 2.92 -14.14 4.72
CA LEU A 281 2.69 -14.42 6.13
C LEU A 281 1.56 -15.44 6.31
N GLN A 282 0.38 -15.19 5.70
CA GLN A 282 -0.76 -16.11 5.76
C GLN A 282 -0.44 -17.50 5.22
N GLN A 283 0.32 -17.59 4.12
CA GLN A 283 0.72 -18.89 3.56
C GLN A 283 1.59 -19.70 4.53
N MET A 284 2.40 -19.03 5.36
CA MET A 284 3.30 -19.68 6.32
C MET A 284 2.67 -19.88 7.70
N THR A 285 1.54 -19.23 7.99
CA THR A 285 0.88 -19.28 9.29
C THR A 285 0.30 -20.67 9.54
N VAL A 286 0.76 -21.31 10.60
CA VAL A 286 0.22 -22.57 11.14
C VAL A 286 -0.97 -22.27 12.06
N SER A 287 -0.84 -21.25 12.90
CA SER A 287 -1.91 -20.79 13.79
C SER A 287 -1.73 -19.31 14.12
N SER A 288 -2.83 -18.62 14.47
CA SER A 288 -2.78 -17.20 14.85
C SER A 288 -3.81 -16.85 15.91
N VAL A 289 -3.45 -15.91 16.79
CA VAL A 289 -4.32 -15.36 17.84
C VAL A 289 -4.34 -13.84 17.76
N ASN A 290 -5.54 -13.26 17.86
CA ASN A 290 -5.73 -11.81 17.97
C ASN A 290 -5.40 -11.35 19.39
N GLN A 291 -4.49 -10.40 19.51
CA GLN A 291 -4.06 -9.84 20.79
C GLN A 291 -4.93 -8.67 21.25
N GLY A 292 -5.74 -8.09 20.35
CA GLY A 292 -6.51 -6.87 20.54
C GLY A 292 -5.95 -5.68 19.76
N HIS A 293 -6.41 -4.47 20.09
CA HIS A 293 -5.98 -3.25 19.40
C HIS A 293 -4.55 -2.84 19.75
N ALA A 294 -3.80 -2.44 18.72
CA ALA A 294 -2.38 -2.10 18.82
C ALA A 294 -2.08 -0.90 19.72
N ASP A 295 -2.98 0.09 19.79
CA ASP A 295 -2.88 1.27 20.65
C ASP A 295 -2.99 0.97 22.14
N GLN A 296 -3.66 -0.13 22.50
CA GLN A 296 -3.77 -0.62 23.89
C GLN A 296 -2.57 -1.47 24.30
N ILE A 297 -1.91 -2.10 23.32
CA ILE A 297 -0.88 -3.12 23.55
C ILE A 297 0.53 -2.54 23.44
N LEU A 298 0.74 -1.67 22.45
CA LEU A 298 2.04 -1.07 22.16
C LEU A 298 2.20 0.22 22.93
N LYS A 299 3.44 0.50 23.31
CA LYS A 299 3.81 1.77 23.93
C LYS A 299 4.72 2.52 22.99
N ASN A 300 4.40 3.79 22.76
CA ASN A 300 5.32 4.72 22.10
C ASN A 300 6.59 4.85 22.94
N GLY A 301 7.72 4.83 22.26
CA GLY A 301 9.01 5.20 22.82
C GLY A 301 9.21 6.71 22.85
N THR A 302 10.38 7.13 23.32
CA THR A 302 10.70 8.51 23.68
C THR A 302 10.56 9.49 22.51
N ILE A 303 10.97 9.11 21.31
CA ILE A 303 10.93 9.94 20.09
C ILE A 303 9.49 10.09 19.61
N ALA A 304 8.73 8.99 19.60
CA ALA A 304 7.33 9.00 19.20
C ALA A 304 6.50 9.89 20.14
N ASN A 305 6.71 9.77 21.46
CA ASN A 305 6.06 10.63 22.47
C ASN A 305 6.42 12.11 22.29
N LYS A 306 7.71 12.45 22.17
CA LYS A 306 8.16 13.84 21.98
C LYS A 306 7.59 14.52 20.74
N ARG A 307 7.27 13.73 19.71
CA ARG A 307 6.75 14.23 18.42
C ARG A 307 5.26 14.04 18.25
N ALA A 308 4.56 13.56 19.28
CA ALA A 308 3.14 13.22 19.25
C ALA A 308 2.77 12.34 18.03
N TRP A 309 3.62 11.37 17.70
CA TRP A 309 3.33 10.43 16.62
C TRP A 309 2.32 9.40 17.08
N ALA A 310 1.32 9.15 16.23
CA ALA A 310 0.32 8.13 16.48
C ALA A 310 0.97 6.74 16.51
N LEU A 311 0.45 5.90 17.42
CA LEU A 311 0.77 4.48 17.47
C LEU A 311 0.24 3.76 16.23
N LEU A 312 0.69 2.53 16.10
CA LEU A 312 0.10 1.59 15.18
C LEU A 312 -1.42 1.50 15.35
N LEU A 313 -2.15 1.56 14.23
CA LEU A 313 -3.60 1.45 14.21
C LEU A 313 -4.05 0.07 13.74
N GLY A 314 -5.12 -0.43 14.36
CA GLY A 314 -5.73 -1.73 14.04
C GLY A 314 -5.36 -2.83 15.04
N GLU A 315 -5.72 -4.06 14.72
CA GLU A 315 -5.49 -5.22 15.59
C GLU A 315 -4.05 -5.74 15.46
N LEU A 316 -3.50 -6.29 16.54
CA LEU A 316 -2.26 -7.07 16.52
C LEU A 316 -2.55 -8.56 16.49
N LEU A 317 -1.84 -9.27 15.62
CA LEU A 317 -1.87 -10.72 15.53
C LEU A 317 -0.54 -11.31 15.96
N THR A 318 -0.62 -12.33 16.81
CA THR A 318 0.48 -13.27 17.03
C THR A 318 0.26 -14.46 16.12
N SER A 319 1.21 -14.74 15.23
CA SER A 319 1.14 -15.87 14.30
C SER A 319 2.33 -16.80 14.50
N LEU A 320 2.07 -18.10 14.64
CA LEU A 320 3.10 -19.12 14.51
C LEU A 320 3.30 -19.39 13.02
N ILE A 321 4.50 -19.14 12.52
CA ILE A 321 4.84 -19.34 11.11
C ILE A 321 5.89 -20.42 10.94
N SER A 322 5.77 -21.21 9.87
CA SER A 322 6.71 -22.28 9.52
C SER A 322 7.27 -22.09 8.12
N GLY A 323 8.59 -22.19 7.98
CA GLY A 323 9.28 -22.25 6.70
C GLY A 323 9.31 -23.63 6.05
N ARG A 324 8.83 -24.68 6.76
CA ARG A 324 8.75 -26.04 6.24
C ARG A 324 7.42 -26.21 5.51
N LYS A 325 7.44 -26.60 4.24
CA LYS A 325 6.22 -26.99 3.52
C LYS A 325 5.69 -28.26 4.17
N GLU A 326 4.43 -28.26 4.59
CA GLU A 326 3.72 -29.52 4.88
C GLU A 326 3.58 -30.28 3.55
N GLU A 327 4.24 -31.44 3.46
CA GLU A 327 3.91 -32.43 2.43
C GLU A 327 2.48 -32.89 2.72
N LYS A 328 1.52 -32.45 1.90
CA LYS A 328 0.20 -33.05 1.86
C LYS A 328 0.39 -34.51 1.44
N ASN A 329 0.36 -35.43 2.40
CA ASN A 329 0.26 -36.86 2.15
C ASN A 329 -1.10 -37.16 1.51
N GLU A 330 -1.19 -37.03 0.19
CA GLU A 330 -2.20 -37.72 -0.60
C GLU A 330 -1.87 -39.22 -0.55
N LYS A 331 -2.37 -39.91 0.48
CA LYS A 331 -2.50 -41.36 0.44
C LYS A 331 -3.54 -41.69 -0.63
N ALA A 332 -3.09 -41.84 -1.87
CA ALA A 332 -3.86 -42.46 -2.93
C ALA A 332 -4.18 -43.89 -2.52
N CYS A 333 -5.46 -44.13 -2.28
CA CYS A 333 -6.07 -45.45 -2.19
C CYS A 333 -5.89 -46.15 -3.55
N GLN A 334 -4.81 -46.89 -3.74
CA GLN A 334 -4.73 -47.86 -4.83
C GLN A 334 -5.54 -49.09 -4.41
N LYS A 335 -6.81 -49.12 -4.84
CA LYS A 335 -7.57 -50.36 -5.01
C LYS A 335 -6.80 -51.25 -5.97
N LYS A 336 -6.42 -52.44 -5.51
CA LYS A 336 -6.01 -53.55 -6.36
C LYS A 336 -7.21 -53.95 -7.23
N GLN A 337 -6.99 -53.98 -8.54
CA GLN A 337 -7.73 -54.84 -9.47
C GLN A 337 -7.22 -56.28 -9.34
#